data_AF-A0A537FTI8-F1
#
_entry.id   AF-A0A537FTI8-F1
#
_cell.length_a   1.000
_cell.length_b   1.000
_cell.length_c   1.000
_cell.angle_alpha   90.00
_cell.angle_beta   90.00
_cell.angle_gamma   90.00
#
_symmetry.space_group_name_H-M   'P 1'
#
loop_
_entity.id
_entity.type
_entity.pdbx_description
1 polymer ?
#
loop_
_entity_poly.entity_id
_entity_poly.type
_entity_poly.pdbx_seq_one_letter_code
_entity_poly.pdbx_strand_id
1 'polypeptide(L)' 'MAKVIAVHSFKGGTGKTTLTANLAAILAMHHRVGVMDLDLSGPGLH' A
#
# COMPACT_ATOMS: atom_id res chain seq x y z
N MET A 1 3.80 18.87 7.22
CA MET A 1 3.84 17.55 7.89
C MET A 1 3.43 16.49 6.88
N ALA A 2 4.16 15.38 6.78
CA ALA A 2 3.78 14.28 5.89
C ALA A 2 2.57 13.51 6.44
N LYS A 3 1.64 13.11 5.57
CA LYS A 3 0.54 12.20 5.92
C LYS A 3 0.95 10.78 5.57
N VAL A 4 0.73 9.83 6.48
CA VAL A 4 1.02 8.41 6.29
C VAL A 4 -0.30 7.64 6.22
N ILE A 5 -0.46 6.82 5.19
CA ILE A 5 -1.65 6.00 4.95
C ILE A 5 -1.22 4.54 4.90
N ALA A 6 -1.74 3.71 5.81
CA ALA A 6 -1.48 2.28 5.82
C ALA A 6 -2.64 1.53 5.12
N VAL A 7 -2.31 0.65 4.18
CA VAL A 7 -3.27 -0.20 3.47
C VAL A 7 -3.04 -1.65 3.88
N HIS A 8 -4.02 -2.26 4.54
CA HIS A 8 -3.93 -3.61 5.11
C HIS A 8 -5.15 -4.46 4.73
N SER A 9 -4.98 -5.79 4.81
CA SER A 9 -6.06 -6.78 4.68
C SER A 9 -5.61 -8.10 5.29
N PHE A 10 -6.55 -8.87 5.82
CA PHE A 10 -6.30 -10.17 6.46
C PHE A 10 -6.10 -11.33 5.48
N LYS A 11 -6.30 -11.11 4.17
CA LYS A 11 -6.16 -12.14 3.13
C LYS A 11 -5.35 -11.64 1.94
N GLY A 12 -4.71 -12.58 1.26
CA GLY A 12 -4.17 -12.36 -0.09
C GLY A 12 -5.30 -12.15 -1.10
N GLY A 13 -5.00 -11.49 -2.22
CA GLY A 13 -5.95 -11.32 -3.32
C GLY A 13 -7.07 -10.28 -3.09
N THR A 14 -7.04 -9.51 -2.01
CA THR A 14 -8.07 -8.49 -1.69
C THR A 14 -7.87 -7.15 -2.39
N GLY A 15 -6.89 -7.04 -3.29
CA GLY A 15 -6.66 -5.83 -4.08
C GLY A 15 -5.90 -4.70 -3.38
N LYS A 16 -5.27 -4.95 -2.21
CA LYS A 16 -4.45 -3.95 -1.49
C LYS A 16 -3.46 -3.22 -2.41
N THR A 17 -2.64 -3.97 -3.15
CA THR A 17 -1.62 -3.43 -4.05
C THR A 17 -2.24 -2.59 -5.16
N THR A 18 -3.35 -3.07 -5.75
CA THR A 18 -4.10 -2.32 -6.78
C THR A 18 -4.64 -1.01 -6.23
N LEU A 19 -5.22 -1.02 -5.03
CA LEU A 19 -5.72 0.17 -4.36
C LEU A 19 -4.59 1.16 -4.06
N THR A 20 -3.49 0.69 -3.46
CA THR A 20 -2.32 1.51 -3.13
C THR A 20 -1.73 2.17 -4.38
N ALA A 21 -1.55 1.43 -5.47
CA ALA A 21 -0.98 1.95 -6.71
C ALA A 21 -1.85 3.06 -7.35
N ASN A 22 -3.17 2.84 -7.45
CA ASN A 22 -4.08 3.83 -8.03
C ASN A 22 -4.23 5.06 -7.15
N LEU A 23 -4.31 4.88 -5.82
CA LEU A 23 -4.38 5.99 -4.88
C LEU A 23 -3.10 6.84 -4.95
N ALA A 24 -1.93 6.20 -5.01
CA ALA A 24 -0.66 6.89 -5.14
C ALA A 24 -0.58 7.67 -6.46
N ALA A 25 -1.01 7.09 -7.58
CA ALA A 25 -1.04 7.75 -8.88
C ALA A 25 -1.91 9.01 -8.87
N ILE A 26 -3.10 8.94 -8.26
CA ILE A 26 -4.01 10.10 -8.15
C ILE A 26 -3.41 11.18 -7.25
N LEU A 27 -2.87 10.80 -6.09
CA LEU A 27 -2.27 11.77 -5.15
C LEU A 27 -1.00 12.42 -5.72
N ALA A 28 -0.24 11.70 -6.55
CA ALA A 28 0.96 12.21 -7.19
C ALA A 28 0.68 13.35 -8.17
N MET A 29 -0.56 13.52 -8.64
CA MET A 29 -0.96 14.67 -9.48
C MET A 29 -0.90 16.01 -8.74
N HIS A 30 -0.95 16.00 -7.40
CA HIS A 30 -1.03 17.22 -6.59
C HIS A 30 -0.02 17.26 -5.43
N HIS A 31 0.60 16.13 -5.10
CA HIS A 31 1.48 15.99 -3.94
C HIS A 31 2.72 15.15 -4.26
N ARG A 32 3.78 15.35 -3.46
CA ARG A 32 4.92 14.43 -3.46
C ARG A 32 4.51 13.17 -2.71
N VAL A 33 4.42 12.05 -3.43
CA VAL A 33 3.96 10.77 -2.89
C VAL A 33 5.12 9.77 -2.93
N GLY A 34 5.27 9.02 -1.83
CA GLY A 34 6.11 7.83 -1.77
C GLY A 34 5.24 6.62 -1.48
N VAL A 35 5.52 5.50 -2.14
CA VAL A 35 4.87 4.21 -1.87
C VAL A 35 5.91 3.29 -1.24
N MET A 36 5.54 2.65 -0.14
CA MET A 36 6.35 1.60 0.48
C MET A 36 5.51 0.34 0.49
N ASP A 37 6.01 -0.70 -0.17
CA ASP A 37 5.44 -2.04 -0.08
C ASP A 37 6.10 -2.76 1.10
N LEU A 38 5.31 -3.05 2.12
CA LEU A 38 5.73 -3.76 3.32
C LEU A 38 5.19 -5.18 3.36
N ASP A 39 4.66 -5.69 2.24
CA ASP A 39 4.22 -7.09 2.08
C ASP A 39 5.47 -8.00 1.89
N LEU A 40 6.39 -7.94 2.87
CA LEU A 40 7.54 -8.83 3.01
C LEU A 40 6.98 -10.22 3.35
N SER A 41 6.92 -11.09 2.36
CA SER A 41 6.36 -12.43 2.53
C SER A 41 7.13 -13.19 3.62
N GLY A 42 6.45 -13.55 4.72
CA GLY A 42 7.02 -14.36 5.80
C GLY A 42 6.97 -15.86 5.49
N PRO A 43 7.79 -16.70 6.15
CA PRO A 43 7.43 -18.09 6.39
C PRO A 43 6.29 -18.14 7.43
N GLY A 44 5.22 -18.87 7.11
CA GLY A 44 4.02 -18.95 7.92
C GLY A 44 4.29 -19.52 9.32
N LEU A 45 3.47 -19.08 10.29
CA LEU A 45 3.16 -19.91 11.45
C LEU A 45 2.35 -21.11 10.92
N HIS A 46 3.09 -22.18 10.57
CA HIS A 46 2.59 -23.54 10.62
C HIS A 46 2.39 -23.97 12.08
#